data_AF-A0AAW1N6R7-F1
#
_entry.id   AF-A0AAW1N6R7-F1
#
_cell.length_a   1.000
_cell.length_b   1.000
_cell.length_c   1.000
_cell.angle_alpha   90.00
_cell.angle_beta   90.00
_cell.angle_gamma   90.00
#
_symmetry.space_group_name_H-M   'P 1'
#
loop_
_entity.id
_entity.type
_entity.pdbx_description
1 polymer ?
#
loop_
_entity_poly.entity_id
_entity_poly.type
_entity_poly.pdbx_seq_one_letter_code
_entity_poly.pdbx_strand_id
1 'polypeptide(L)'
;MSLNFLDHQTESQAAHHSSPSSSIRELAGRSVLDCGGSAPFDRALSSDWADMIDGFQKLAMESRLGIPIIYGINAVHANNNVYGATMFPHNVNLAATRDADLAYRIGVATALVVRASGAHYAFTPCVAVCRDPRWGRCYESYSEDTEIVQKMTFIVSGLQGIPPRGHPNGLK
;
A
#
# COMPACT_ATOMS: atom_id res chain seq x y z
N MET A 1 15.33 -21.21 -19.70
CA MET A 1 14.71 -21.54 -18.40
C MET A 1 14.31 -20.20 -17.77
N SER A 2 13.12 -19.71 -18.11
CA SER A 2 12.62 -18.40 -17.66
C SER A 2 11.51 -18.68 -16.64
N LEU A 3 11.77 -18.36 -15.37
CA LEU A 3 10.81 -18.53 -14.28
C LEU A 3 9.85 -17.33 -14.29
N ASN A 4 8.57 -17.62 -14.54
CA ASN A 4 7.47 -16.67 -14.54
C ASN A 4 7.29 -16.05 -13.15
N PHE A 5 7.71 -14.80 -12.98
CA PHE A 5 7.41 -13.98 -11.80
C PHE A 5 6.00 -13.34 -11.86
N LEU A 6 5.21 -13.70 -12.89
CA LEU A 6 3.90 -13.11 -13.21
C LEU A 6 2.71 -13.92 -12.68
N ASP A 7 2.88 -15.17 -12.25
CA ASP A 7 1.76 -16.02 -11.85
C ASP A 7 1.13 -15.65 -10.49
N HIS A 8 1.79 -14.83 -9.67
CA HIS A 8 1.22 -14.33 -8.40
C HIS A 8 0.44 -13.02 -8.52
N GLN A 9 0.52 -12.31 -9.65
CA GLN A 9 -0.30 -11.12 -9.89
C GLN A 9 -1.71 -11.49 -10.41
N THR A 10 -1.88 -12.71 -10.92
CA THR A 10 -3.10 -13.16 -11.61
C THR A 10 -4.27 -13.46 -10.67
N GLU A 11 -4.04 -13.67 -9.37
CA GLU A 11 -5.13 -13.92 -8.41
C GLU A 11 -5.98 -12.65 -8.14
N SER A 12 -5.47 -11.46 -8.46
CA SER A 12 -6.22 -10.20 -8.30
C SER A 12 -7.35 -10.04 -9.32
N GLN A 13 -7.22 -10.57 -10.54
CA GLN A 13 -8.27 -10.49 -11.55
C GLN A 13 -9.32 -11.61 -11.42
N ALA A 14 -8.97 -12.71 -10.75
CA ALA A 14 -9.89 -13.83 -10.52
C ALA A 14 -11.07 -13.49 -9.58
N ALA A 15 -10.97 -12.40 -8.82
CA ALA A 15 -12.04 -11.89 -7.97
C ALA A 15 -13.19 -11.23 -8.75
N HIS A 16 -13.06 -11.01 -10.06
CA HIS A 16 -14.20 -10.61 -10.91
C HIS A 16 -15.11 -11.78 -11.32
N HIS A 17 -14.67 -13.03 -11.15
CA HIS A 17 -15.44 -14.22 -11.53
C HIS A 17 -15.80 -15.15 -10.36
N SER A 18 -15.27 -14.90 -9.16
CA SER A 18 -15.66 -15.56 -7.92
C SER A 18 -16.00 -14.51 -6.87
N SER A 19 -17.11 -14.66 -6.15
CA SER A 19 -17.43 -13.75 -5.04
C SER A 19 -16.26 -13.79 -4.06
N PRO A 20 -15.63 -12.65 -3.70
CA PRO A 20 -14.48 -12.62 -2.80
C PRO A 20 -14.71 -13.42 -1.50
N SER A 21 -15.96 -13.48 -1.06
CA SER A 21 -16.40 -14.18 0.14
C SER A 21 -16.19 -15.69 0.12
N SER A 22 -16.46 -16.38 -1.00
CA SER A 22 -16.27 -17.83 -1.08
C SER A 22 -14.79 -18.17 -1.15
N SER A 23 -14.01 -17.39 -1.90
CA SER A 23 -12.57 -17.60 -2.05
C SER A 23 -11.80 -17.41 -0.73
N ILE A 24 -12.14 -16.40 0.07
CA ILE A 24 -11.51 -16.18 1.38
C ILE A 24 -11.75 -17.37 2.32
N ARG A 25 -12.99 -17.88 2.35
CA ARG A 25 -13.37 -18.95 3.28
C ARG A 25 -12.95 -20.34 2.81
N GLU A 26 -13.12 -20.64 1.53
CA GLU A 26 -12.98 -21.99 0.97
C GLU A 26 -11.58 -22.25 0.42
N LEU A 27 -10.95 -21.25 -0.20
CA LEU A 27 -9.60 -21.38 -0.78
C LEU A 27 -8.49 -20.98 0.19
N ALA A 28 -8.86 -20.57 1.42
CA ALA A 28 -7.94 -20.07 2.44
C ALA A 28 -7.06 -18.92 1.94
N GLY A 29 -7.64 -18.01 1.14
CA GLY A 29 -6.97 -16.80 0.66
C GLY A 29 -6.41 -16.00 1.83
N ARG A 30 -5.11 -15.69 1.80
CA ARG A 30 -4.36 -15.08 2.93
C ARG A 30 -4.10 -13.58 2.76
N SER A 31 -4.36 -13.07 1.57
CA SER A 31 -4.22 -11.65 1.26
C SER A 31 -5.35 -11.22 0.34
N VAL A 32 -5.83 -10.01 0.56
CA VAL A 32 -6.73 -9.30 -0.35
C VAL A 32 -6.05 -8.00 -0.71
N LEU A 33 -6.17 -7.57 -1.97
CA LEU A 33 -5.59 -6.32 -2.42
C LEU A 33 -6.63 -5.50 -3.18
N ASP A 34 -6.56 -4.20 -2.96
CA ASP A 34 -7.32 -3.21 -3.70
C ASP A 34 -6.50 -2.75 -4.93
N CYS A 35 -7.06 -3.01 -6.11
CA CYS A 35 -6.62 -2.36 -7.34
C CYS A 35 -7.23 -0.95 -7.40
N GLY A 36 -6.47 0.04 -7.88
CA GLY A 36 -6.95 1.41 -7.96
C GLY A 36 -8.35 1.51 -8.61
N GLY A 37 -9.28 2.14 -7.90
CA GLY A 37 -10.69 2.26 -8.33
C GLY A 37 -11.64 1.16 -7.84
N SER A 38 -11.17 0.16 -7.06
CA SER A 38 -12.01 -0.90 -6.49
C SER A 38 -12.65 -0.54 -5.13
N ALA A 39 -13.13 0.69 -5.00
CA ALA A 39 -13.81 1.15 -3.79
C ALA A 39 -15.11 0.36 -3.50
N PRO A 40 -15.53 0.23 -2.21
CA PRO A 40 -16.78 -0.44 -1.86
C PRO A 40 -17.99 0.12 -2.62
N PHE A 41 -18.02 1.46 -2.76
CA PHE A 41 -18.99 2.23 -3.54
C PHE A 41 -18.46 3.66 -3.75
N ASP A 42 -19.15 4.46 -4.57
CA ASP A 42 -18.75 5.85 -4.84
C ASP A 42 -18.74 6.70 -3.55
N ARG A 43 -17.67 7.48 -3.37
CA ARG A 43 -17.43 8.33 -2.20
C ARG A 43 -17.42 7.61 -0.84
N ALA A 44 -17.04 6.34 -0.80
CA ALA A 44 -16.85 5.59 0.45
C ALA A 44 -15.85 6.27 1.40
N LEU A 45 -16.27 6.46 2.65
CA LEU A 45 -15.47 7.01 3.75
C LEU A 45 -14.59 5.93 4.37
N SER A 46 -13.61 6.32 5.20
CA SER A 46 -12.74 5.37 5.90
C SER A 46 -13.51 4.29 6.67
N SER A 47 -14.64 4.65 7.32
CA SER A 47 -15.47 3.68 8.05
C SER A 47 -16.08 2.62 7.14
N ASP A 48 -16.53 3.00 5.94
CA ASP A 48 -17.15 2.08 4.99
C ASP A 48 -16.14 1.04 4.48
N TRP A 49 -14.90 1.48 4.26
CA TRP A 49 -13.77 0.60 3.97
C TRP A 49 -13.45 -0.33 5.13
N ALA A 50 -13.44 0.19 6.37
CA ALA A 50 -13.16 -0.60 7.56
C ALA A 50 -14.22 -1.70 7.75
N ASP A 51 -15.51 -1.38 7.61
CA ASP A 51 -16.60 -2.33 7.71
C ASP A 51 -16.49 -3.46 6.65
N MET A 52 -16.13 -3.11 5.41
CA MET A 52 -15.88 -4.09 4.36
C MET A 52 -14.71 -5.02 4.71
N ILE A 53 -13.58 -4.46 5.14
CA ILE A 53 -12.38 -5.23 5.49
C ILE A 53 -12.62 -6.13 6.71
N ASP A 54 -13.36 -5.65 7.71
CA ASP A 54 -13.79 -6.44 8.86
C ASP A 54 -14.70 -7.60 8.44
N GLY A 55 -15.56 -7.38 7.45
CA GLY A 55 -16.34 -8.46 6.82
C GLY A 55 -15.44 -9.56 6.23
N PHE A 56 -14.41 -9.17 5.47
CA PHE A 56 -13.43 -10.13 4.94
C PHE A 56 -12.62 -10.83 6.03
N GLN A 57 -12.23 -10.12 7.09
CA GLN A 57 -11.54 -10.73 8.22
C GLN A 57 -12.40 -11.76 8.93
N LYS A 58 -13.67 -11.47 9.19
CA LYS A 58 -14.60 -12.42 9.82
C LYS A 58 -14.68 -13.73 9.03
N LEU A 59 -14.79 -13.63 7.70
CA LEU A 59 -14.80 -14.81 6.82
C LEU A 59 -13.49 -15.61 6.88
N ALA A 60 -12.34 -14.93 6.94
CA ALA A 60 -11.04 -15.59 7.08
C ALA A 60 -10.92 -16.33 8.42
N MET A 61 -11.42 -15.72 9.50
CA MET A 61 -11.43 -16.31 10.83
C MET A 61 -12.38 -17.52 10.96
N GLU A 62 -13.42 -17.60 10.13
CA GLU A 62 -14.32 -18.77 10.03
C GLU A 62 -13.73 -19.94 9.22
N SER A 63 -12.57 -19.77 8.59
CA SER A 63 -11.88 -20.86 7.88
C SER A 63 -11.39 -21.94 8.86
N ARG A 64 -11.09 -23.14 8.35
CA ARG A 64 -10.62 -24.28 9.16
C ARG A 64 -9.46 -23.95 10.12
N LEU A 65 -8.56 -23.05 9.71
CA LEU A 65 -7.39 -22.66 10.50
C LEU A 65 -7.54 -21.30 11.20
N GLY A 66 -8.57 -20.51 10.85
CA GLY A 66 -8.79 -19.18 11.42
C GLY A 66 -7.58 -18.24 11.28
N ILE A 67 -6.93 -18.25 10.11
CA ILE A 67 -5.74 -17.40 9.89
C ILE A 67 -6.20 -16.06 9.28
N PRO A 68 -5.85 -14.91 9.88
CA PRO A 68 -6.30 -13.62 9.39
C PRO A 68 -5.69 -13.28 8.03
N ILE A 69 -6.40 -12.46 7.26
CA ILE A 69 -5.88 -11.91 6.00
C ILE A 69 -5.00 -10.68 6.26
N ILE A 70 -4.14 -10.35 5.29
CA ILE A 70 -3.56 -9.01 5.16
C ILE A 70 -4.28 -8.28 4.02
N TYR A 71 -4.75 -7.06 4.29
CA TYR A 71 -5.40 -6.23 3.27
C TYR A 71 -4.45 -5.12 2.77
N GLY A 72 -4.13 -5.16 1.48
CA GLY A 72 -3.22 -4.24 0.81
C GLY A 72 -3.95 -3.15 0.01
N ILE A 73 -3.45 -1.91 0.07
CA ILE A 73 -4.01 -0.77 -0.67
C ILE A 73 -2.91 0.08 -1.32
N ASN A 74 -3.19 0.66 -2.48
CA ASN A 74 -2.28 1.56 -3.19
C ASN A 74 -2.27 2.95 -2.56
N ALA A 75 -1.57 3.16 -1.45
CA ALA A 75 -1.46 4.48 -0.80
C ALA A 75 -0.23 5.30 -1.26
N VAL A 76 -0.09 5.51 -2.58
CA VAL A 76 1.15 6.04 -3.20
C VAL A 76 1.41 7.55 -3.02
N HIS A 77 0.41 8.30 -2.55
CA HIS A 77 0.51 9.73 -2.23
C HIS A 77 -0.53 10.12 -1.18
N ALA A 78 -0.54 9.35 -0.08
CA ALA A 78 -1.65 9.10 0.85
C ALA A 78 -2.64 8.02 0.37
N ASN A 79 -3.66 7.74 1.21
CA ASN A 79 -4.73 6.79 0.92
C ASN A 79 -5.73 7.38 -0.09
N ASN A 80 -5.30 7.44 -1.36
CA ASN A 80 -5.94 8.14 -2.47
C ASN A 80 -7.25 7.50 -2.95
N ASN A 81 -7.56 6.28 -2.53
CA ASN A 81 -8.83 5.62 -2.83
C ASN A 81 -9.97 6.01 -1.87
N VAL A 82 -9.65 6.56 -0.70
CA VAL A 82 -10.64 6.91 0.32
C VAL A 82 -11.15 8.33 0.07
N TYR A 83 -12.48 8.49 0.02
CA TYR A 83 -13.09 9.79 -0.17
C TYR A 83 -12.82 10.71 1.01
N GLY A 84 -12.41 11.95 0.73
CA GLY A 84 -12.09 12.94 1.75
C GLY A 84 -10.74 12.76 2.44
N ALA A 85 -9.94 11.74 2.05
CA ALA A 85 -8.58 11.60 2.56
C ALA A 85 -7.70 12.79 2.12
N THR A 86 -6.75 13.15 2.98
CA THR A 86 -5.70 14.11 2.61
C THR A 86 -4.90 13.56 1.43
N MET A 87 -4.60 14.41 0.45
CA MET A 87 -3.79 14.06 -0.72
C MET A 87 -2.47 14.80 -0.65
N PHE A 88 -1.36 14.08 -0.63
CA PHE A 88 -0.02 14.68 -0.65
C PHE A 88 0.49 14.85 -2.10
N PRO A 89 1.47 15.73 -2.34
CA PRO A 89 2.15 15.79 -3.63
C PRO A 89 2.74 14.41 -4.01
N HIS A 90 2.70 14.07 -5.29
CA HIS A 90 3.39 12.89 -5.80
C HIS A 90 4.91 12.96 -5.55
N ASN A 91 5.56 11.80 -5.61
CA ASN A 91 6.96 11.60 -5.22
C ASN A 91 7.94 12.57 -5.88
N VAL A 92 7.78 12.89 -7.16
CA VAL A 92 8.65 13.86 -7.85
C VAL A 92 8.61 15.25 -7.19
N ASN A 93 7.44 15.69 -6.75
CA ASN A 93 7.25 16.98 -6.09
C ASN A 93 7.70 16.93 -4.62
N LEU A 94 7.45 15.82 -3.92
CA LEU A 94 7.96 15.61 -2.57
C LEU A 94 9.49 15.64 -2.56
N ALA A 95 10.13 14.98 -3.52
CA ALA A 95 11.58 14.95 -3.63
C ALA A 95 12.20 16.31 -3.99
N ALA A 96 11.45 17.19 -4.66
CA ALA A 96 11.90 18.55 -4.95
C ALA A 96 12.13 19.38 -3.67
N THR A 97 11.52 19.00 -2.55
CA THR A 97 11.77 19.62 -1.24
C THR A 97 13.13 19.28 -0.66
N ARG A 98 13.74 18.15 -1.07
CA ARG A 98 14.97 17.57 -0.49
C ARG A 98 14.89 17.31 1.02
N ASP A 99 13.67 17.23 1.56
CA ASP A 99 13.41 17.07 2.99
C ASP A 99 12.96 15.63 3.31
N ALA A 100 13.89 14.82 3.82
CA ALA A 100 13.61 13.45 4.23
C ALA A 100 12.74 13.37 5.48
N ASP A 101 12.79 14.36 6.38
CA ASP A 101 11.93 14.40 7.57
C ASP A 101 10.48 14.67 7.16
N LEU A 102 10.25 15.56 6.18
CA LEU A 102 8.93 15.74 5.59
C LEU A 102 8.39 14.43 5.01
N ALA A 103 9.23 13.67 4.28
CA ALA A 103 8.83 12.36 3.76
C ALA A 103 8.46 11.37 4.88
N TYR A 104 9.22 11.35 5.98
CA TYR A 104 8.89 10.57 7.18
C TYR A 104 7.53 10.96 7.77
N ARG A 105 7.29 12.26 8.00
CA ARG A 105 6.02 12.77 8.56
C ARG A 105 4.83 12.47 7.65
N ILE A 106 5.01 12.55 6.33
CA ILE A 106 4.01 12.12 5.35
C ILE A 106 3.73 10.61 5.45
N GLY A 107 4.77 9.80 5.64
CA GLY A 107 4.64 8.36 5.89
C GLY A 107 3.79 8.08 7.14
N VAL A 108 4.06 8.78 8.25
CA VAL A 108 3.28 8.67 9.49
C VAL A 108 1.81 9.03 9.26
N ALA A 109 1.55 10.18 8.64
CA ALA A 109 0.19 10.61 8.33
C ALA A 109 -0.54 9.61 7.42
N THR A 110 0.16 9.09 6.40
CA THR A 110 -0.38 8.09 5.48
C THR A 110 -0.74 6.80 6.20
N ALA A 111 0.14 6.30 7.08
CA ALA A 111 -0.11 5.09 7.87
C ALA A 111 -1.37 5.23 8.73
N LEU A 112 -1.57 6.38 9.38
CA LEU A 112 -2.77 6.63 10.18
C LEU A 112 -4.05 6.58 9.33
N VAL A 113 -4.05 7.20 8.15
CA VAL A 113 -5.24 7.20 7.26
C VAL A 113 -5.48 5.81 6.63
N VAL A 114 -4.43 5.05 6.32
CA VAL A 114 -4.55 3.65 5.86
C VAL A 114 -5.12 2.77 6.97
N ARG A 115 -4.66 2.91 8.22
CA ARG A 115 -5.21 2.18 9.36
C ARG A 115 -6.64 2.61 9.68
N ALA A 116 -6.98 3.89 9.50
CA ALA A 116 -8.34 4.39 9.69
C ALA A 116 -9.35 3.74 8.73
N SER A 117 -8.92 3.30 7.54
CA SER A 117 -9.76 2.55 6.60
C SER A 117 -9.75 1.03 6.83
N GLY A 118 -9.14 0.54 7.92
CA GLY A 118 -9.01 -0.89 8.23
C GLY A 118 -7.89 -1.62 7.47
N ALA A 119 -7.22 -0.98 6.51
CA ALA A 119 -6.16 -1.61 5.73
C ALA A 119 -4.88 -1.82 6.57
N HIS A 120 -4.05 -2.78 6.16
CA HIS A 120 -2.87 -3.23 6.92
C HIS A 120 -1.57 -2.93 6.21
N TYR A 121 -1.61 -2.92 4.88
CA TYR A 121 -0.44 -2.86 4.04
C TYR A 121 -0.62 -1.80 2.94
N ALA A 122 0.38 -0.95 2.78
CA ALA A 122 0.40 0.10 1.77
C ALA A 122 1.44 -0.24 0.70
N PHE A 123 1.05 -0.22 -0.58
CA PHE A 123 1.97 -0.41 -1.71
C PHE A 123 2.72 0.89 -2.03
N THR A 124 3.58 1.31 -1.10
CA THR A 124 4.36 2.55 -1.16
C THR A 124 5.60 2.39 -0.27
N PRO A 125 6.76 3.01 -0.58
CA PRO A 125 7.02 3.93 -1.68
C PRO A 125 7.40 3.28 -3.01
N CYS A 126 7.13 3.98 -4.11
CA CYS A 126 7.77 3.70 -5.40
C CYS A 126 9.19 4.26 -5.40
N VAL A 127 10.20 3.38 -5.37
CA VAL A 127 11.63 3.74 -5.34
C VAL A 127 12.30 3.62 -6.72
N ALA A 128 11.51 3.71 -7.79
CA ALA A 128 12.05 3.76 -9.13
C ALA A 128 12.97 4.98 -9.29
N VAL A 129 14.05 4.82 -10.06
CA VAL A 129 14.90 5.92 -10.52
C VAL A 129 14.50 6.21 -11.96
N CYS A 130 13.64 7.21 -12.18
CA CYS A 130 13.15 7.51 -13.53
C CYS A 130 14.27 8.13 -14.37
N ARG A 131 14.75 7.42 -15.39
CA ARG A 131 15.83 7.89 -16.29
C ARG A 131 15.32 8.45 -17.62
N ASP A 132 14.04 8.25 -17.91
CA ASP A 132 13.38 8.73 -19.11
C ASP A 132 11.99 9.28 -18.74
N PRO A 133 11.79 10.61 -18.80
CA PRO A 133 10.53 11.23 -18.37
C PRO A 133 9.34 10.89 -19.28
N ARG A 134 9.56 10.24 -20.43
CA ARG A 134 8.47 9.71 -21.27
C ARG A 134 7.76 8.53 -20.61
N TRP A 135 8.35 7.92 -19.58
CA TRP A 135 7.70 6.87 -18.81
C TRP A 135 6.49 7.43 -18.04
N GLY A 136 5.30 6.89 -18.31
CA GLY A 136 4.03 7.39 -17.77
C GLY A 136 3.88 7.32 -16.24
N ARG A 137 4.85 6.75 -15.51
CA ARG A 137 4.89 6.70 -14.04
C ARG A 137 6.07 7.50 -13.46
N CYS A 138 6.72 8.33 -14.27
CA CYS A 138 7.89 9.11 -13.81
C CYS A 138 7.56 10.02 -12.61
N TYR A 139 6.31 10.48 -12.49
CA TYR A 139 5.85 11.27 -11.34
C TYR A 139 5.85 10.49 -10.01
N GLU A 140 5.82 9.16 -10.06
CA GLU A 140 5.92 8.28 -8.90
C GLU A 140 7.37 8.00 -8.48
N SER A 141 8.34 8.34 -9.34
CA SER A 141 9.75 8.34 -8.95
C SER A 141 10.06 9.61 -8.16
N TYR A 142 10.90 9.49 -7.13
CA TYR A 142 11.42 10.66 -6.42
C TYR A 142 12.39 11.47 -7.30
N SER A 143 13.25 10.82 -8.09
CA SER A 143 14.29 11.50 -8.86
C SER A 143 14.92 10.59 -9.89
N GLU A 144 15.58 11.18 -10.89
CA GLU A 144 16.53 10.49 -11.76
C GLU A 144 17.88 10.20 -11.08
N ASP A 145 18.11 10.81 -9.92
CA ASP A 145 19.29 10.68 -9.07
C ASP A 145 19.00 9.75 -7.88
N THR A 146 19.77 8.66 -7.82
CA THR A 146 19.69 7.61 -6.81
C THR A 146 19.89 8.14 -5.38
N GLU A 147 20.75 9.14 -5.14
CA GLU A 147 20.99 9.64 -3.78
C GLU A 147 19.75 10.31 -3.18
N ILE A 148 18.99 11.01 -4.03
CA ILE A 148 17.72 11.62 -3.61
C ILE A 148 16.68 10.53 -3.33
N VAL A 149 16.59 9.52 -4.20
CA VAL A 149 15.67 8.38 -3.99
C VAL A 149 15.99 7.68 -2.66
N GLN A 150 17.27 7.44 -2.37
CA GLN A 150 17.72 6.85 -1.11
C GLN A 150 17.30 7.69 0.10
N LYS A 151 17.51 9.01 0.08
CA LYS A 151 17.09 9.90 1.18
C LYS A 151 15.58 9.85 1.42
N MET A 152 14.78 9.79 0.35
CA MET A 152 13.31 9.75 0.45
C MET A 152 12.76 8.42 0.98
N THR A 153 13.56 7.35 1.04
CA THR A 153 13.15 6.07 1.66
C THR A 153 12.82 6.18 3.14
N PHE A 154 13.15 7.29 3.80
CA PHE A 154 12.80 7.50 5.21
C PHE A 154 11.28 7.50 5.46
N ILE A 155 10.46 7.70 4.42
CA ILE A 155 9.01 7.44 4.44
C ILE A 155 8.65 6.04 4.94
N VAL A 156 9.49 5.01 4.69
CA VAL A 156 9.27 3.64 5.17
C VAL A 156 9.24 3.59 6.70
N SER A 157 10.15 4.32 7.36
CA SER A 157 10.14 4.44 8.82
C SER A 157 8.93 5.22 9.34
N GLY A 158 8.39 6.13 8.53
CA GLY A 158 7.13 6.80 8.85
C GLY A 158 5.93 5.84 8.78
N LEU A 159 5.92 4.96 7.78
CA LEU A 159 4.84 3.99 7.56
C LEU A 159 4.85 2.84 8.58
N GLN A 160 6.04 2.33 8.90
CA GLN A 160 6.22 1.09 9.67
C GLN A 160 6.69 1.31 11.11
N GLY A 161 7.05 2.55 11.45
CA GLY A 161 7.77 2.87 12.69
C GLY A 161 9.28 2.71 12.55
N ILE A 162 10.01 3.30 13.49
CA ILE A 162 11.48 3.20 13.55
C ILE A 162 11.84 1.84 14.18
N PRO A 163 12.73 1.05 13.55
CA PRO A 163 13.22 -0.18 14.15
C PRO A 163 13.79 0.05 15.55
N PRO A 164 13.56 -0.86 16.53
CA PRO A 164 14.10 -0.71 17.88
C PRO A 164 15.62 -0.53 17.91
N ARG A 165 16.14 0.18 18.92
CA ARG A 165 17.59 0.31 19.13
C ARG A 165 18.21 -1.08 19.30
N GLY A 166 19.31 -1.33 18.59
CA GLY A 166 20.00 -2.62 18.61
C GLY A 166 19.42 -3.67 17.66
N HIS A 167 18.39 -3.35 16.87
CA HIS A 167 17.95 -4.22 15.77
C HIS A 167 19.13 -4.40 14.79
N PRO A 168 19.43 -5.64 14.34
CA PRO A 168 20.61 -5.91 13.50
C PRO A 168 20.61 -5.11 12.18
N ASN A 169 19.42 -4.75 11.70
CA ASN A 169 19.19 -3.92 10.51
C ASN A 169 18.52 -2.57 10.85
N GLY A 170 18.61 -2.11 12.09
CA GLY A 170 18.08 -0.79 12.48
C GLY A 170 18.89 0.35 11.86
N LEU A 171 18.27 1.54 11.77
CA LEU A 171 18.98 2.76 11.37
C LEU A 171 20.17 2.96 12.32
N LYS A 172 21.38 2.96 11.76
CA LYS A 172 22.63 3.26 12.48
C LYS A 172 22.82 4.76 12.59
#